data_AF-A0A5J4U6X8-F1
#
_entry.id   AF-A0A5J4U6X8-F1
#
_cell.length_a   1.000
_cell.length_b   1.000
_cell.length_c   1.000
_cell.angle_alpha   90.00
_cell.angle_beta   90.00
_cell.angle_gamma   90.00
#
_symmetry.space_group_name_H-M   'P 1'
#
loop_
_entity.id
_entity.type
_entity.pdbx_description
1 polymer ?
#
loop_
_entity_poly.entity_id
_entity_poly.type
_entity_poly.pdbx_seq_one_letter_code
_entity_poly.pdbx_strand_id
1 'polypeptide(L)' 'MTKRKQIVKDVVREMCGLAPYEKRVMELMKVGKEKRALKFAKARLGTHKRALKKRTEIDHILHHGAQKRKHV' A
#
# COMPACT_ATOMS: atom_id res chain seq x y z
N MET A 1 -17.05 4.77 3.66
CA MET A 1 -17.23 3.94 4.88
C MET A 1 -17.73 4.84 6.00
N THR A 2 -18.43 4.32 7.02
CA THR A 2 -18.83 5.15 8.18
C THR A 2 -17.59 5.56 8.99
N LYS A 3 -17.62 6.73 9.64
CA LYS A 3 -16.49 7.29 10.41
C LYS A 3 -15.90 6.28 11.40
N ARG A 4 -16.75 5.54 12.12
CA ARG A 4 -16.35 4.48 13.06
C ARG A 4 -15.54 3.36 12.39
N LYS A 5 -15.94 2.89 11.19
CA LYS A 5 -15.25 1.81 10.47
C LYS A 5 -13.88 2.23 9.95
N GLN A 6 -13.67 3.52 9.69
CA GLN A 6 -12.39 4.05 9.24
C GLN A 6 -11.37 4.05 10.40
N ILE A 7 -11.76 4.61 11.55
CA ILE A 7 -10.92 4.68 12.76
C ILE A 7 -10.40 3.29 13.15
N VAL A 8 -11.28 2.29 13.19
CA VAL A 8 -10.88 0.90 13.55
C VAL A 8 -9.87 0.33 12.56
N LYS A 9 -10.03 0.58 11.26
CA LYS A 9 -9.10 0.08 10.24
C LYS A 9 -7.73 0.75 10.31
N ASP A 10 -7.69 2.03 10.63
CA ASP A 10 -6.44 2.77 10.73
C ASP A 10 -5.61 2.29 11.93
N VAL A 11 -6.24 2.10 13.09
CA VAL A 11 -5.58 1.54 14.29
C VAL A 11 -5.04 0.14 14.05
N VAL A 12 -5.83 -0.76 13.43
CA VAL A 12 -5.36 -2.13 13.13
C VAL A 12 -4.18 -2.14 12.15
N ARG A 13 -4.19 -1.25 11.15
CA ARG A 13 -3.09 -1.14 10.18
C ARG A 13 -1.80 -0.61 10.80
N GLU A 14 -1.90 0.31 11.76
CA GLU A 14 -0.75 0.81 12.51
C GLU A 14 -0.10 -0.30 13.34
N MET A 15 -0.90 -1.11 14.03
CA MET A 15 -0.40 -2.18 14.91
C MET A 15 0.14 -3.40 14.14
N CYS A 16 -0.57 -3.87 13.12
CA CYS A 16 -0.17 -5.09 12.40
C CYS A 16 0.89 -4.85 11.31
N GLY A 17 1.03 -3.61 10.85
CA GLY A 17 1.95 -3.24 9.77
C GLY A 17 1.57 -3.86 8.41
N LEU A 18 2.55 -3.89 7.50
CA LEU A 18 2.38 -4.37 6.12
C LEU A 18 2.62 -5.88 6.00
N ALA A 19 1.78 -6.56 5.23
CA ALA A 19 1.98 -7.97 4.90
C ALA A 19 3.19 -8.17 3.96
N PRO A 20 3.81 -9.37 3.91
CA PRO A 20 5.01 -9.62 3.09
C PRO A 20 4.84 -9.31 1.60
N TYR A 21 3.65 -9.55 1.03
CA TYR A 21 3.37 -9.23 -0.37
C TYR A 21 3.24 -7.72 -0.60
N GLU A 22 2.75 -6.96 0.38
CA GLU A 22 2.63 -5.50 0.31
C GLU A 22 4.01 -4.85 0.43
N LYS A 23 4.90 -5.41 1.26
CA LYS A 23 6.32 -4.99 1.34
C LYS A 23 7.03 -5.13 -0.01
N ARG A 24 6.86 -6.27 -0.69
CA ARG A 24 7.46 -6.51 -2.01
C ARG A 24 6.90 -5.58 -3.09
N VAL A 25 5.60 -5.26 -3.05
CA VAL A 25 5.01 -4.27 -3.98
C VAL A 25 5.58 -2.88 -3.71
N MET A 26 5.71 -2.49 -2.45
CA MET A 26 6.32 -1.22 -2.03
C MET A 26 7.78 -1.10 -2.49
N GLU A 27 8.59 -2.15 -2.38
CA GLU A 27 9.97 -2.18 -2.89
C GLU A 27 10.03 -1.95 -4.41
N LEU A 28 9.19 -2.65 -5.18
CA LEU A 28 9.11 -2.48 -6.62
C LEU A 28 8.66 -1.08 -7.03
N MET A 29 7.77 -0.46 -6.24
CA MET A 29 7.33 0.92 -6.45
C MET A 29 8.42 1.94 -6.12
N LYS A 30 9.22 1.74 -5.06
CA LYS A 30 10.37 2.61 -4.75
C LYS A 30 11.42 2.64 -5.87
N VAL A 31 11.59 1.52 -6.56
CA VAL A 31 12.53 1.39 -7.70
C VAL A 31 11.92 1.94 -9.02
N GLY A 32 10.68 2.40 -9.02
CA GLY A 32 10.00 2.95 -10.21
C GLY A 32 9.51 1.89 -11.21
N LYS A 33 9.47 0.60 -10.83
CA LYS A 33 9.04 -0.51 -11.70
C LYS A 33 7.55 -0.82 -11.56
N GLU A 34 6.71 0.15 -11.90
CA GLU A 34 5.25 0.10 -11.65
C GLU A 34 4.52 -1.04 -12.38
N LYS A 35 4.85 -1.28 -13.65
CA LYS A 35 4.24 -2.35 -14.45
C LYS A 35 4.54 -3.74 -13.85
N ARG A 36 5.73 -3.92 -13.28
CA ARG A 36 6.13 -5.15 -12.58
C ARG A 36 5.42 -5.29 -11.24
N ALA A 37 5.26 -4.18 -10.50
CA ALA A 37 4.48 -4.14 -9.27
C ALA A 37 3.01 -4.53 -9.51
N LEU A 38 2.38 -4.01 -10.58
CA LEU A 38 1.02 -4.38 -10.97
C LEU A 38 0.88 -5.85 -11.38
N LYS A 39 1.84 -6.38 -12.15
CA LYS A 39 1.84 -7.81 -12.52
C LYS A 39 1.96 -8.70 -11.28
N PHE A 40 2.82 -8.34 -10.33
CA PHE A 40 2.98 -9.06 -9.08
C PHE A 40 1.71 -8.96 -8.20
N ALA A 41 1.15 -7.77 -8.03
CA ALA A 41 -0.07 -7.56 -7.26
C ALA A 41 -1.28 -8.30 -7.87
N LYS A 42 -1.41 -8.32 -9.21
CA LYS A 42 -2.44 -9.09 -9.91
C LYS A 42 -2.27 -10.59 -9.69
N ALA A 43 -1.04 -11.12 -9.71
CA ALA A 43 -0.78 -12.52 -9.43
C ALA A 43 -1.17 -12.93 -8.00
N ARG A 44 -1.15 -12.00 -7.03
CA ARG A 44 -1.54 -12.27 -5.63
C ARG A 44 -3.02 -12.01 -5.35
N LEU A 45 -3.63 -11.00 -5.98
CA LEU A 45 -5.00 -10.56 -5.71
C LEU A 45 -6.03 -11.04 -6.75
N GLY A 46 -5.55 -11.63 -7.85
CA GLY A 46 -6.33 -12.19 -8.96
C GLY A 46 -6.72 -11.15 -10.02
N THR A 47 -7.44 -10.09 -9.62
CA THR A 47 -8.04 -9.14 -10.58
C THR A 47 -7.28 -7.82 -10.71
N HIS A 48 -7.38 -7.20 -11.89
CA HIS A 48 -6.71 -5.93 -12.17
C HIS A 48 -7.22 -4.78 -11.29
N LYS A 49 -8.54 -4.69 -11.06
CA LYS A 49 -9.14 -3.66 -10.20
C LYS A 49 -8.62 -3.72 -8.76
N ARG A 50 -8.44 -4.94 -8.21
CA ARG A 50 -7.89 -5.14 -6.86
C ARG A 50 -6.41 -4.77 -6.79
N ALA A 51 -5.64 -5.16 -7.81
CA ALA A 51 -4.23 -4.80 -7.93
C ALA A 51 -4.03 -3.27 -8.00
N LEU A 52 -4.86 -2.59 -8.79
CA LEU A 52 -4.82 -1.13 -8.91
C LEU A 52 -5.14 -0.45 -7.58
N LYS A 53 -6.21 -0.88 -6.89
CA LYS A 53 -6.56 -0.36 -5.57
C LYS A 53 -5.45 -0.57 -4.54
N LYS A 54 -4.80 -1.74 -4.55
CA LYS A 54 -3.70 -2.01 -3.63
C LYS A 54 -2.45 -1.18 -3.96
N ARG A 55 -2.18 -0.94 -5.24
CA ARG A 55 -1.11 -0.04 -5.70
C ARG A 55 -1.36 1.38 -5.20
N THR A 56 -2.55 1.94 -5.38
CA THR A 56 -2.87 3.30 -4.92
C THR A 56 -2.77 3.42 -3.40
N GLU A 57 -3.19 2.39 -2.66
CA GLU A 57 -2.99 2.36 -1.19
C GLU A 57 -1.50 2.40 -0.80
N ILE A 58 -0.63 1.66 -1.50
CA ILE A 58 0.81 1.62 -1.23
C ILE A 58 1.50 2.93 -1.63
N ASP A 59 1.06 3.54 -2.72
CA ASP A 59 1.51 4.85 -3.17
C ASP A 59 1.25 5.94 -2.12
N HIS A 60 0.04 5.98 -1.57
CA HIS A 60 -0.32 6.90 -0.49
C HIS A 60 0.57 6.67 0.75
N ILE A 61 0.87 5.42 1.10
CA ILE A 61 1.76 5.10 2.23
C ILE A 61 3.19 5.61 1.98
N LEU A 62 3.71 5.47 0.76
CA LEU A 62 5.03 5.96 0.37
C LEU A 62 5.11 7.49 0.47
N HIS A 63 4.10 8.19 -0.04
CA HIS A 63 4.04 9.66 0.01
C HIS A 63 3.87 10.20 1.44
N HIS A 64 3.00 9.60 2.26
CA HIS A 64 2.84 9.99 3.66
C HIS A 64 4.09 9.72 4.50
N GLY A 65 4.78 8.58 4.26
CA GLY A 65 6.04 8.28 4.94
C GLY A 65 7.16 9.27 4.59
N ALA A 66 7.18 9.78 3.37
CA ALA A 66 8.16 10.81 2.96
C ALA A 66 7.93 12.16 3.65
N GLN A 67 6.67 12.55 3.90
CA GLN A 67 6.35 13.80 4.59
C GLN A 67 6.80 13.79 6.06
N LYS A 68 6.66 12.65 6.75
CA LYS A 68 7.11 12.48 8.15
C LYS A 68 8.62 12.65 8.30
N ARG A 69 9.42 12.21 7.32
CA ARG A 69 10.89 12.38 7.34
C ARG A 69 11.37 13.82 7.16
N LYS A 70 10.56 14.71 6.59
CA LYS A 70 10.94 16.11 6.35
C LYS A 70 10.68 17.02 7.55
N HIS A 71 9.88 16.57 8.52
CA HIS A 71 9.49 17.33 9.71
C HIS A 71 10.16 16.81 10.99
N VAL A 72 11.16 15.93 10.84
CA VAL A 72 12.09 15.50 11.90
C VAL A 72 13.44 16.10 11.54
#